data_AF-A0A1I1N2H9-F1
#
_entry.id   AF-A0A1I1N2H9-F1
#
_cell.length_a   1.000
_cell.length_b   1.000
_cell.length_c   1.000
_cell.angle_alpha   90.00
_cell.angle_beta   90.00
_cell.angle_gamma   90.00
#
_symmetry.space_group_name_H-M   'P 1'
#
loop_
_entity.id
_entity.type
_entity.pdbx_description
1 polymer ?
#
loop_
_entity_poly.entity_id
_entity_poly.type
_entity_poly.pdbx_seq_one_letter_code
_entity_poly.pdbx_strand_id
1 'polypeptide(L)'
;MHSKIAFSLTVTALLLTGCGTSSEPTAQGQAEEPPEGMFAVKMPDWYNATKTADASEGALYGYGMAESDSRRLAVESAQAEGRRAIAGYIATEAAGLLEESVTDMGSDATETARAAFETFVDERVYGVRPDRSALYKDGDGQYVAYYRMRADEAIFDEMLQSAIEDDNVEAALDEQAHEEAMQMLEERRQSQGDQEPSSGQEEPPMPKEMGDYEEALPADDDENIGSRPAR
;
A
#
# COMPACT_ATOMS: atom_id res chain seq x y z
N MET A 1 17.70 46.04 25.90
CA MET A 1 16.28 45.86 26.25
C MET A 1 15.65 44.94 25.21
N HIS A 2 15.66 43.62 25.43
CA HIS A 2 14.96 42.67 24.58
C HIS A 2 14.27 41.64 25.46
N SER A 3 12.96 41.53 25.24
CA SER A 3 11.96 40.93 26.11
C SER A 3 12.04 39.40 26.12
N LYS A 4 11.95 38.79 27.31
CA LYS A 4 11.83 37.34 27.49
C LYS A 4 10.33 37.01 27.49
N ILE A 5 9.85 36.31 26.47
CA ILE A 5 8.49 35.76 26.43
C ILE A 5 8.56 34.35 27.04
N ALA A 6 8.01 34.20 28.23
CA ALA A 6 7.83 32.93 28.90
C ALA A 6 6.50 32.30 28.44
N PHE A 7 6.57 31.17 27.75
CA PHE A 7 5.40 30.35 27.43
C PHE A 7 5.14 29.39 28.59
N SER A 8 4.03 29.62 29.31
CA SER A 8 3.53 28.77 30.39
C SER A 8 2.62 27.70 29.80
N LEU A 9 3.10 26.46 29.69
CA LEU A 9 2.35 25.34 29.15
C LEU A 9 1.60 24.64 30.30
N THR A 10 0.27 24.78 30.29
CA THR A 10 -0.61 24.23 31.33
C THR A 10 -1.00 22.81 30.93
N VAL A 11 -0.50 21.81 31.65
CA VAL A 11 -0.85 20.40 31.46
C VAL A 11 -2.18 20.13 32.17
N THR A 12 -3.24 19.93 31.39
CA THR A 12 -4.55 19.49 31.90
C THR A 12 -4.56 17.97 31.98
N ALA A 13 -4.41 17.43 33.19
CA ALA A 13 -4.63 16.02 33.48
C ALA A 13 -6.12 15.69 33.34
N LEU A 14 -6.48 14.87 32.35
CA LEU A 14 -7.83 14.32 32.20
C LEU A 14 -7.90 12.94 32.86
N LEU A 15 -8.93 12.78 33.68
CA LEU A 15 -9.18 11.69 34.61
C LEU A 15 -9.55 10.39 33.90
N LEU A 16 -8.84 9.31 34.24
CA LEU A 16 -9.19 7.92 33.95
C LEU A 16 -10.33 7.46 34.86
N THR A 17 -11.54 7.35 34.32
CA THR A 17 -12.61 6.49 34.87
C THR A 17 -12.59 5.16 34.13
N GLY A 18 -11.87 4.19 34.69
CA GLY A 18 -11.97 2.78 34.31
C GLY A 18 -12.99 2.06 35.18
N CYS A 19 -14.08 1.57 34.58
CA CYS A 19 -14.85 0.46 35.11
C CYS A 19 -14.73 -0.68 34.10
N GLY A 20 -14.05 -1.74 34.53
CA GLY A 20 -13.94 -2.98 33.78
C GLY A 20 -15.25 -3.76 33.81
N THR A 21 -15.53 -4.40 32.68
CA THR A 21 -16.29 -5.64 32.65
C THR A 21 -15.52 -6.62 31.76
N SER A 22 -14.84 -7.52 32.45
CA SER A 22 -14.22 -8.72 31.93
C SER A 22 -15.24 -9.53 31.13
N SER A 23 -14.95 -9.80 29.86
CA SER A 23 -15.57 -10.90 29.10
C SER A 23 -14.44 -11.79 28.63
N GLU A 24 -14.49 -13.05 29.08
CA GLU A 24 -13.49 -14.09 28.84
C GLU A 24 -13.29 -14.37 27.34
N PRO A 25 -12.06 -14.69 26.89
CA PRO A 25 -11.84 -15.13 25.52
C PRO A 25 -12.25 -16.60 25.41
N THR A 26 -13.45 -16.85 24.89
CA THR A 26 -13.84 -18.20 24.47
C THR A 26 -13.20 -18.48 23.12
N ALA A 27 -12.01 -19.06 23.15
CA ALA A 27 -11.39 -19.69 21.99
C ALA A 27 -12.02 -21.08 21.80
N GLN A 28 -12.90 -21.23 20.81
CA GLN A 28 -13.10 -22.51 20.10
C GLN A 28 -13.90 -22.23 18.82
N GLY A 29 -13.27 -22.52 17.69
CA GLY A 29 -13.76 -22.16 16.37
C GLY A 29 -14.99 -22.92 15.94
N GLN A 30 -15.85 -22.19 15.26
CA GLN A 30 -16.58 -22.58 14.06
C GLN A 30 -16.65 -21.29 13.25
N ALA A 31 -16.09 -21.29 12.03
CA ALA A 31 -16.41 -20.25 11.08
C ALA A 31 -17.92 -20.38 10.81
N GLU A 32 -18.73 -19.57 11.49
CA GLU A 32 -20.15 -19.45 11.18
C GLU A 32 -20.24 -19.07 9.71
N GLU A 33 -20.81 -19.97 8.90
CA GLU A 33 -21.20 -19.62 7.54
C GLU A 33 -22.13 -18.40 7.65
N PRO A 34 -21.84 -17.30 6.93
CA PRO A 34 -22.61 -16.08 7.05
C PRO A 34 -24.08 -16.39 6.73
N PRO A 35 -25.03 -15.83 7.50
CA PRO A 35 -26.45 -16.13 7.33
C PRO A 35 -26.88 -15.89 5.88
N GLU A 36 -27.49 -16.92 5.27
CA GLU A 36 -28.07 -16.85 3.93
C GLU A 36 -29.06 -15.68 3.85
N GLY A 37 -28.69 -14.62 3.12
CA GLY A 37 -29.51 -13.42 2.95
C GLY A 37 -28.74 -12.10 3.04
N MET A 38 -27.55 -12.10 3.63
CA MET A 38 -26.59 -11.00 3.40
C MET A 38 -25.82 -11.33 2.14
N PHE A 39 -25.96 -10.52 1.09
CA PHE A 39 -25.08 -10.59 -0.08
C PHE A 39 -23.69 -10.15 0.38
N ALA A 40 -22.96 -11.04 1.06
CA ALA A 40 -21.54 -10.89 1.30
C ALA A 40 -20.92 -10.75 -0.08
N VAL A 41 -20.46 -9.54 -0.38
CA VAL A 41 -19.76 -9.27 -1.63
C VAL A 41 -18.62 -10.27 -1.72
N LYS A 42 -18.70 -11.18 -2.70
CA LYS A 42 -17.66 -12.20 -2.85
C LYS A 42 -16.35 -11.47 -3.16
N MET A 43 -15.42 -11.56 -2.21
CA MET A 43 -14.08 -11.03 -2.37
C MET A 43 -13.44 -11.59 -3.65
N PRO A 44 -12.80 -10.76 -4.49
CA PRO A 44 -12.16 -11.25 -5.71
C PRO A 44 -11.07 -12.27 -5.39
N ASP A 45 -10.95 -13.32 -6.20
CA ASP A 45 -9.99 -14.42 -5.95
C ASP A 45 -8.51 -13.95 -6.00
N TRP A 46 -8.24 -12.79 -6.61
CA TRP A 46 -6.90 -12.17 -6.66
C TRP A 46 -6.60 -11.26 -5.48
N TYR A 47 -7.60 -10.91 -4.65
CA TYR A 47 -7.42 -10.03 -3.50
C TYR A 47 -6.92 -10.85 -2.32
N ASN A 48 -5.84 -10.37 -1.68
CA ASN A 48 -5.27 -11.03 -0.52
C ASN A 48 -5.64 -10.26 0.76
N ALA A 49 -6.54 -10.81 1.57
CA ALA A 49 -6.92 -10.21 2.85
C ALA A 49 -5.93 -10.49 3.99
N THR A 50 -5.00 -11.43 3.82
CA THR A 50 -4.03 -11.81 4.86
C THR A 50 -2.67 -11.14 4.69
N LYS A 51 -2.36 -10.66 3.47
CA LYS A 51 -1.17 -9.86 3.17
C LYS A 51 -1.59 -8.49 2.65
N THR A 52 -1.15 -7.44 3.32
CA THR A 52 -1.34 -6.06 2.83
C THR A 52 -0.44 -5.77 1.64
N ALA A 53 0.75 -6.36 1.58
CA ALA A 53 1.64 -6.28 0.43
C ALA A 53 2.41 -7.60 0.19
N ASP A 54 2.86 -7.81 -1.05
CA ASP A 54 3.62 -9.00 -1.46
C ASP A 54 4.57 -8.66 -2.61
N ALA A 55 5.84 -9.08 -2.50
CA ALA A 55 6.80 -9.04 -3.59
C ALA A 55 6.72 -10.34 -4.39
N SER A 56 6.22 -10.27 -5.62
CA SER A 56 6.09 -11.44 -6.50
C SER A 56 6.18 -11.01 -7.96
N GLU A 57 6.61 -11.93 -8.83
CA GLU A 57 6.67 -11.69 -10.29
C GLU A 57 7.49 -10.44 -10.70
N GLY A 58 8.54 -10.09 -9.95
CA GLY A 58 9.38 -8.90 -10.23
C GLY A 58 8.67 -7.57 -9.97
N ALA A 59 7.67 -7.57 -9.09
CA ALA A 59 6.97 -6.36 -8.68
C ALA A 59 6.54 -6.44 -7.21
N LEU A 60 6.30 -5.28 -6.62
CA LEU A 60 5.67 -5.17 -5.31
C LEU A 60 4.19 -4.84 -5.49
N TYR A 61 3.34 -5.64 -4.85
CA TYR A 61 1.90 -5.44 -4.86
C TYR A 61 1.40 -4.96 -3.50
N GLY A 62 0.47 -4.01 -3.50
CA GLY A 62 -0.27 -3.56 -2.31
C GLY A 62 -1.77 -3.74 -2.49
N TYR A 63 -2.44 -4.21 -1.46
CA TYR A 63 -3.88 -4.51 -1.48
C TYR A 63 -4.62 -3.48 -0.64
N GLY A 64 -5.73 -2.95 -1.17
CA GLY A 64 -6.60 -2.02 -0.45
C GLY A 64 -8.08 -2.28 -0.70
N MET A 65 -8.91 -2.05 0.32
CA MET A 65 -10.35 -2.30 0.30
C MET A 65 -11.09 -1.21 1.05
N ALA A 66 -12.07 -0.60 0.41
CA ALA A 66 -12.86 0.43 1.06
C ALA A 66 -14.33 0.36 0.70
N GLU A 67 -15.15 0.74 1.68
CA GLU A 67 -16.60 0.76 1.61
C GLU A 67 -17.12 2.19 1.75
N SER A 68 -18.07 2.58 0.89
CA SER A 68 -18.67 3.91 0.95
C SER A 68 -19.99 3.99 0.19
N ASP A 69 -20.93 4.83 0.66
CA ASP A 69 -22.12 5.19 -0.12
C ASP A 69 -21.78 5.92 -1.44
N SER A 70 -20.57 6.48 -1.54
CA SER A 70 -20.06 7.15 -2.73
C SER A 70 -19.07 6.25 -3.48
N ARG A 71 -19.43 5.88 -4.72
CA ARG A 71 -18.55 5.14 -5.64
C ARG A 71 -17.15 5.75 -5.73
N ARG A 72 -17.09 7.08 -5.87
CA ARG A 72 -15.81 7.81 -6.00
C ARG A 72 -14.96 7.64 -4.74
N LEU A 73 -15.58 7.78 -3.57
CA LEU A 73 -14.87 7.70 -2.30
C LEU A 73 -14.39 6.27 -2.00
N ALA A 74 -15.20 5.24 -2.28
CA ALA A 74 -14.78 3.84 -2.15
C ALA A 74 -13.54 3.55 -3.01
N VAL A 75 -13.55 4.00 -4.27
CA VAL A 75 -12.41 3.82 -5.19
C VAL A 75 -11.16 4.56 -4.71
N GLU A 76 -11.27 5.84 -4.38
CA GLU A 76 -10.13 6.65 -3.94
C GLU A 76 -9.52 6.11 -2.64
N SER A 77 -10.36 5.72 -1.68
CA SER A 77 -9.91 5.16 -0.40
C SER A 77 -9.22 3.81 -0.58
N ALA A 78 -9.77 2.90 -1.39
CA ALA A 78 -9.16 1.60 -1.65
C ALA A 78 -7.80 1.73 -2.36
N GLN A 79 -7.68 2.66 -3.31
CA GLN A 79 -6.39 2.96 -3.94
C GLN A 79 -5.38 3.55 -2.95
N ALA A 80 -5.81 4.48 -2.10
CA ALA A 80 -4.96 5.08 -1.08
C ALA A 80 -4.46 4.02 -0.08
N GLU A 81 -5.32 3.11 0.35
CA GLU A 81 -4.92 1.99 1.21
C GLU A 81 -3.92 1.07 0.53
N GLY A 82 -4.14 0.68 -0.73
CA GLY A 82 -3.17 -0.13 -1.47
C GLY A 82 -1.81 0.55 -1.65
N ARG A 83 -1.78 1.88 -1.82
CA ARG A 83 -0.52 2.66 -1.83
C ARG A 83 0.17 2.64 -0.46
N ARG A 84 -0.59 2.83 0.63
CA ARG A 84 -0.06 2.74 2.01
C ARG A 84 0.45 1.34 2.34
N ALA A 85 -0.15 0.30 1.77
CA ALA A 85 0.33 -1.05 1.97
C ALA A 85 1.71 -1.28 1.32
N ILE A 86 1.92 -0.80 0.09
CA ILE A 86 3.25 -0.73 -0.54
C ILE A 86 4.20 0.08 0.32
N ALA A 87 3.73 1.23 0.83
CA ALA A 87 4.53 2.11 1.66
C ALA A 87 5.08 1.42 2.91
N GLY A 88 4.18 0.78 3.67
CA GLY A 88 4.54 0.06 4.89
C GLY A 88 5.46 -1.13 4.62
N TYR A 89 5.34 -1.77 3.45
CA TYR A 89 6.27 -2.82 3.03
C TYR A 89 7.69 -2.25 2.85
N ILE A 90 7.84 -1.14 2.11
CA ILE A 90 9.14 -0.47 1.92
C ILE A 90 9.75 -0.07 3.26
N ALA A 91 8.96 0.56 4.14
CA ALA A 91 9.44 0.96 5.46
C ALA A 91 9.90 -0.24 6.31
N THR A 92 9.22 -1.38 6.21
CA THR A 92 9.61 -2.61 6.91
C THR A 92 10.90 -3.21 6.35
N GLU A 93 11.06 -3.23 5.03
CA GLU A 93 12.30 -3.71 4.38
C GLU A 93 13.48 -2.79 4.70
N ALA A 94 13.27 -1.47 4.68
CA ALA A 94 14.29 -0.49 5.03
C ALA A 94 14.73 -0.65 6.49
N ALA A 95 13.78 -0.79 7.41
CA ALA A 95 14.08 -1.08 8.81
C ALA A 95 14.85 -2.41 8.98
N GLY A 96 14.46 -3.46 8.24
CA GLY A 96 15.17 -4.74 8.26
C GLY A 96 16.61 -4.65 7.80
N LEU A 97 16.90 -3.86 6.75
CA LEU A 97 18.27 -3.60 6.29
C LEU A 97 19.10 -2.88 7.36
N LEU A 98 18.50 -1.95 8.10
CA LEU A 98 19.18 -1.25 9.20
C LEU A 98 19.42 -2.14 10.42
N GLU A 99 18.46 -3.00 10.76
CA GLU A 99 18.62 -3.99 11.83
C GLU A 99 19.75 -4.99 11.50
N GLU A 100 19.92 -5.34 10.22
CA GLU A 100 20.99 -6.22 9.77
C GLU A 100 22.34 -5.50 9.71
N SER A 101 22.38 -4.23 9.28
CA SER A 101 23.62 -3.46 9.21
C SER A 101 24.17 -3.09 10.58
N VAL A 102 23.34 -2.97 11.61
CA VAL A 102 23.82 -2.53 12.92
C VAL A 102 23.58 -3.57 14.01
N THR A 103 24.61 -4.37 14.28
CA THR A 103 24.57 -5.44 15.31
C THR A 103 24.33 -4.91 16.73
N ASP A 104 24.60 -3.62 16.99
CA ASP A 104 24.56 -2.98 18.31
C ASP A 104 23.62 -1.74 18.38
N MET A 105 22.73 -1.51 17.40
CA MET A 105 21.79 -0.39 17.50
C MET A 105 20.77 -0.67 18.61
N GLY A 106 20.65 0.27 19.55
CA GLY A 106 19.58 0.24 20.53
C GLY A 106 18.21 0.31 19.84
N SER A 107 17.20 -0.35 20.41
CA SER A 107 15.82 -0.39 19.89
C SER A 107 15.26 0.98 19.49
N ASP A 108 15.68 2.03 20.18
CA ASP A 108 15.19 3.40 20.01
C ASP A 108 15.63 4.00 18.66
N ALA A 109 16.81 3.65 18.16
CA ALA A 109 17.32 4.14 16.88
C ALA A 109 16.60 3.46 15.71
N THR A 110 16.35 2.15 15.82
CA THR A 110 15.54 1.39 14.85
C THR A 110 14.10 1.91 14.78
N GLU A 111 13.49 2.20 15.93
CA GLU A 111 12.14 2.77 15.98
C GLU A 111 12.09 4.20 15.40
N THR A 112 13.13 4.99 15.64
CA THR A 112 13.27 6.34 15.05
C THR A 112 13.42 6.27 13.53
N ALA A 113 14.27 5.38 13.03
CA ALA A 113 14.44 5.17 11.58
C ALA A 113 13.14 4.66 10.95
N ARG A 114 12.43 3.74 11.60
CA ARG A 114 11.10 3.26 11.17
C ARG A 114 10.08 4.39 11.07
N ALA A 115 10.00 5.27 12.07
CA ALA A 115 9.09 6.41 12.06
C ALA A 115 9.45 7.44 10.96
N ALA A 116 10.76 7.65 10.72
CA ALA A 116 11.23 8.48 9.62
C ALA A 116 10.83 7.90 8.26
N PHE A 117 10.95 6.57 8.09
CA PHE A 117 10.47 5.88 6.89
C PHE A 117 8.95 6.00 6.70
N GLU A 118 8.15 5.76 7.74
CA GLU A 118 6.68 5.90 7.61
C GLU A 118 6.28 7.30 7.15
N THR A 119 6.97 8.34 7.64
CA THR A 119 6.74 9.73 7.22
C THR A 119 7.18 9.98 5.78
N PHE A 120 8.39 9.53 5.41
CA PHE A 120 8.93 9.67 4.05
C PHE A 120 8.01 9.04 3.01
N VAL A 121 7.55 7.82 3.30
CA VAL A 121 6.84 7.02 2.32
C VAL A 121 5.40 7.53 2.12
N ASP A 122 4.76 8.10 3.15
CA ASP A 122 3.48 8.80 2.98
C ASP A 122 3.58 10.02 2.03
N GLU A 123 4.75 10.67 1.95
CA GLU A 123 4.99 11.83 1.08
C GLU A 123 5.53 11.47 -0.31
N ARG A 124 6.26 10.35 -0.46
CA ARG A 124 7.06 10.05 -1.65
C ARG A 124 6.76 8.73 -2.37
N VAL A 125 5.61 8.08 -2.15
CA VAL A 125 5.21 6.93 -2.99
C VAL A 125 4.83 7.38 -4.41
N TYR A 126 5.77 7.27 -5.34
CA TYR A 126 5.55 7.50 -6.78
C TYR A 126 5.66 6.20 -7.59
N GLY A 127 5.29 6.27 -8.86
CA GLY A 127 5.32 5.11 -9.77
C GLY A 127 4.30 3.99 -9.46
N VAL A 128 3.63 4.05 -8.31
CA VAL A 128 2.57 3.10 -7.95
C VAL A 128 1.32 3.32 -8.80
N ARG A 129 0.88 2.25 -9.46
CA ARG A 129 -0.25 2.23 -10.39
C ARG A 129 -1.26 1.12 -10.05
N PRO A 130 -2.56 1.31 -10.38
CA PRO A 130 -3.52 0.22 -10.30
C PRO A 130 -3.14 -0.92 -11.25
N ASP A 131 -3.25 -2.15 -10.78
CA ASP A 131 -3.00 -3.36 -11.57
C ASP A 131 -4.28 -4.20 -11.71
N ARG A 132 -5.02 -4.41 -10.61
CA ARG A 132 -6.36 -5.01 -10.65
C ARG A 132 -7.34 -4.21 -9.81
N SER A 133 -8.60 -4.25 -10.19
CA SER A 133 -9.68 -3.59 -9.46
C SER A 133 -10.98 -4.39 -9.55
N ALA A 134 -11.77 -4.35 -8.49
CA ALA A 134 -13.15 -4.77 -8.51
C ALA A 134 -14.00 -3.77 -7.71
N LEU A 135 -15.23 -3.55 -8.17
CA LEU A 135 -16.17 -2.66 -7.51
C LEU A 135 -17.54 -3.33 -7.50
N TYR A 136 -18.10 -3.47 -6.31
CA TYR A 136 -19.39 -4.09 -6.09
C TYR A 136 -20.31 -3.13 -5.36
N LYS A 137 -21.60 -3.47 -5.36
CA LYS A 137 -22.60 -2.85 -4.51
C LYS A 137 -23.13 -3.93 -3.58
N ASP A 138 -23.08 -3.71 -2.28
CA ASP A 138 -23.56 -4.68 -1.29
C ASP A 138 -25.09 -4.65 -1.15
N GLY A 139 -25.62 -5.46 -0.22
CA GLY A 139 -27.06 -5.55 0.05
C GLY A 139 -27.68 -4.26 0.62
N ASP A 140 -26.86 -3.41 1.27
CA ASP A 140 -27.28 -2.14 1.86
C ASP A 140 -27.15 -0.96 0.88
N GLY A 141 -26.60 -1.23 -0.30
CA GLY A 141 -26.42 -0.26 -1.36
C GLY A 141 -25.12 0.55 -1.28
N GLN A 142 -24.19 0.17 -0.40
CA GLN A 142 -22.86 0.76 -0.33
C GLN A 142 -21.97 0.18 -1.42
N TYR A 143 -20.99 0.96 -1.86
CA TYR A 143 -19.97 0.52 -2.80
C TYR A 143 -18.80 -0.09 -2.04
N VAL A 144 -18.43 -1.32 -2.40
CA VAL A 144 -17.23 -2.01 -1.90
C VAL A 144 -16.21 -2.07 -3.03
N ALA A 145 -15.09 -1.39 -2.87
CA ALA A 145 -14.00 -1.36 -3.83
C ALA A 145 -12.82 -2.19 -3.34
N TYR A 146 -12.27 -3.03 -4.20
CA TYR A 146 -11.02 -3.77 -4.00
C TYR A 146 -10.00 -3.32 -5.04
N TYR A 147 -8.78 -3.04 -4.61
CA TYR A 147 -7.67 -2.67 -5.50
C TYR A 147 -6.42 -3.46 -5.18
N ARG A 148 -5.72 -3.87 -6.25
CA ARG A 148 -4.32 -4.29 -6.22
C ARG A 148 -3.51 -3.21 -6.92
N MET A 149 -2.64 -2.57 -6.15
CA MET A 149 -1.67 -1.60 -6.62
C MET A 149 -0.35 -2.31 -6.92
N ARG A 150 0.41 -1.79 -7.87
CA ARG A 150 1.70 -2.34 -8.30
C ARG A 150 2.76 -1.24 -8.30
N ALA A 151 3.92 -1.54 -7.73
CA ALA A 151 5.17 -0.84 -7.94
C ALA A 151 6.12 -1.78 -8.69
N ASP A 152 6.75 -1.30 -9.76
CA ASP A 152 7.78 -2.08 -10.45
C ASP A 152 9.04 -2.15 -9.56
N GLU A 153 9.79 -3.25 -9.64
CA GLU A 153 10.95 -3.52 -8.76
C GLU A 153 12.00 -2.39 -8.78
N ALA A 154 12.31 -1.85 -9.96
CA ALA A 154 13.22 -0.71 -10.07
C ALA A 154 12.74 0.53 -9.29
N ILE A 155 11.42 0.78 -9.27
CA ILE A 155 10.84 1.88 -8.50
C ILE A 155 10.87 1.56 -7.01
N PHE A 156 10.66 0.29 -6.63
CA PHE A 156 10.83 -0.15 -5.24
C PHE A 156 12.26 0.09 -4.74
N ASP A 157 13.28 -0.31 -5.50
CA ASP A 157 14.69 -0.12 -5.12
C ASP A 157 15.09 1.36 -5.05
N GLU A 158 14.52 2.19 -5.93
CA GLU A 158 14.72 3.64 -5.93
C GLU A 158 14.07 4.28 -4.69
N MET A 159 12.84 3.86 -4.35
CA MET A 159 12.16 4.31 -3.13
C MET A 159 12.89 3.84 -1.88
N LEU A 160 13.39 2.61 -1.86
CA LEU A 160 14.15 2.05 -0.74
C LEU A 160 15.47 2.79 -0.52
N GLN A 161 16.21 3.08 -1.59
CA GLN A 161 17.40 3.93 -1.52
C GLN A 161 17.07 5.33 -1.02
N SER A 162 16.09 5.98 -1.64
CA SER A 162 15.72 7.36 -1.29
C SER A 162 15.23 7.47 0.15
N ALA A 163 14.64 6.40 0.67
CA ALA A 163 14.23 6.30 2.05
C ALA A 163 15.46 6.26 2.97
N ILE A 164 16.47 5.43 2.66
CA ILE A 164 17.70 5.31 3.47
C ILE A 164 18.52 6.60 3.42
N GLU A 165 18.54 7.28 2.27
CA GLU A 165 19.17 8.57 2.03
C GLU A 165 18.38 9.77 2.60
N ASP A 166 17.25 9.54 3.27
CA ASP A 166 16.50 10.65 3.87
C ASP A 166 17.28 11.29 5.01
N ASP A 167 17.39 12.64 5.01
CA ASP A 167 18.13 13.39 6.02
C ASP A 167 17.72 13.03 7.47
N ASN A 168 16.45 12.65 7.71
CA ASN A 168 16.01 12.25 9.05
C ASN A 168 16.50 10.85 9.43
N VAL A 169 16.65 9.96 8.44
CA VAL A 169 17.23 8.62 8.62
C VAL A 169 18.73 8.72 8.78
N GLU A 170 19.41 9.51 7.93
CA GLU A 170 20.85 9.79 8.07
C GLU A 170 21.17 10.40 9.44
N ALA A 171 20.35 11.34 9.93
CA ALA A 171 20.55 11.92 11.26
C ALA A 171 20.27 10.96 12.42
N ALA A 172 19.46 9.92 12.19
CA ALA A 172 19.16 8.89 13.19
C ALA A 172 20.20 7.78 13.22
N LEU A 173 20.93 7.58 12.12
CA LEU A 173 21.99 6.61 11.97
C LEU A 173 23.36 7.26 12.23
N ASP A 174 24.35 6.45 12.59
CA ASP A 174 25.74 6.89 12.46
C ASP A 174 26.23 6.67 11.02
N GLU A 175 27.31 7.35 10.65
CA GLU A 175 27.88 7.31 9.29
C GLU A 175 28.20 5.88 8.83
N GLN A 176 28.68 5.03 9.75
CA GLN A 176 29.02 3.65 9.45
C GLN A 176 27.78 2.79 9.17
N ALA A 177 26.75 2.90 10.01
CA ALA A 177 25.47 2.21 9.84
C ALA A 177 24.79 2.56 8.52
N HIS A 178 24.87 3.83 8.14
CA HIS A 178 24.36 4.31 6.86
C HIS A 178 25.13 3.73 5.67
N GLU A 179 26.47 3.75 5.70
CA GLU A 179 27.31 3.15 4.66
C GLU A 179 27.06 1.64 4.49
N GLU A 180 26.95 0.90 5.60
CA GLU A 180 26.69 -0.54 5.59
C GLU A 180 25.29 -0.86 5.03
N ALA A 181 24.27 -0.08 5.40
CA ALA A 181 22.91 -0.24 4.84
C ALA A 181 22.88 0.01 3.33
N MET A 182 23.62 1.01 2.86
CA MET A 182 23.75 1.31 1.43
C MET A 182 24.51 0.21 0.68
N GLN A 183 25.54 -0.38 1.30
CA GLN A 183 26.23 -1.53 0.74
C GLN A 183 25.32 -2.76 0.62
N MET A 184 24.53 -3.07 1.64
CA MET A 184 23.57 -4.18 1.60
C MET A 184 22.51 -3.98 0.51
N LEU A 185 22.05 -2.74 0.32
CA LEU A 185 21.12 -2.43 -0.77
C LEU A 185 21.74 -2.66 -2.15
N GLU A 186 23.00 -2.29 -2.34
CA GLU A 186 23.72 -2.53 -3.59
C GLU A 186 23.95 -4.03 -3.85
N GLU A 187 24.32 -4.79 -2.81
CA GLU A 187 24.46 -6.25 -2.90
C GLU A 187 23.13 -6.92 -3.27
N ARG A 188 22.01 -6.45 -2.70
CA ARG A 188 20.66 -6.90 -3.08
C ARG A 188 20.40 -6.68 -4.56
N ARG A 189 20.63 -5.47 -5.08
CA ARG A 189 20.45 -5.14 -6.51
C ARG A 189 21.28 -6.02 -7.43
N GLN A 190 22.54 -6.27 -7.07
CA GLN A 190 23.43 -7.13 -7.85
C GLN A 190 22.92 -8.57 -7.85
N SER A 191 22.50 -9.09 -6.70
CA SER A 191 21.94 -10.45 -6.59
C SER A 191 20.64 -10.65 -7.38
N GLN A 192 19.87 -9.58 -7.59
CA GLN A 192 18.66 -9.56 -8.42
C GLN A 192 18.99 -9.39 -9.91
N GLY A 193 19.97 -8.54 -10.25
CA GLY A 193 20.40 -8.29 -11.64
C GLY A 193 21.14 -9.46 -12.30
N ASP A 194 21.85 -10.28 -11.51
CA ASP A 194 22.56 -11.46 -11.99
C ASP A 194 21.63 -12.67 -12.26
N GLN A 195 20.34 -12.56 -11.93
CA GLN A 195 19.32 -13.46 -12.48
C GLN A 195 19.02 -13.04 -13.92
N GLU A 196 20.00 -13.22 -14.82
CA GLU A 196 19.72 -13.26 -16.25
C GLU A 196 18.52 -14.20 -16.46
N PRO A 197 17.47 -13.78 -17.17
CA PRO A 197 16.35 -14.65 -17.48
C PRO A 197 16.94 -15.85 -18.20
N SER A 198 16.98 -16.98 -17.50
CA SER A 198 17.47 -18.24 -18.04
C SER A 198 16.78 -18.45 -19.38
N SER A 199 17.55 -18.31 -20.45
CA SER A 199 17.12 -18.30 -21.84
C SER A 199 16.57 -19.65 -22.32
N GLY A 200 16.14 -20.50 -21.38
CA GLY A 200 15.48 -21.78 -21.59
C GLY A 200 13.94 -21.73 -21.47
N GLN A 201 13.30 -20.56 -21.33
CA GLN A 201 11.87 -20.47 -21.57
C GLN A 201 11.62 -20.56 -23.08
N GLU A 202 11.30 -21.78 -23.53
CA GLU A 202 10.70 -22.06 -24.83
C GLU A 202 9.65 -20.98 -25.13
N GLU A 203 9.85 -20.25 -26.23
CA GLU A 203 8.89 -19.26 -26.71
C GLU A 203 7.48 -19.86 -26.64
N PRO A 204 6.53 -19.24 -25.91
CA PRO A 204 5.17 -19.71 -25.95
C PRO A 204 4.73 -19.69 -27.42
N PRO A 205 4.09 -20.77 -27.91
CA PRO A 205 3.69 -20.85 -29.30
C PRO A 205 2.88 -19.60 -29.64
N MET A 206 3.36 -18.86 -30.63
CA MET A 206 2.74 -17.60 -31.06
C MET A 206 1.23 -17.82 -31.19
N PRO A 207 0.40 -16.93 -30.62
CA PRO A 207 -1.04 -17.01 -30.82
C PRO A 207 -1.29 -16.99 -32.32
N LYS A 208 -1.89 -18.06 -32.83
CA LYS A 208 -2.35 -18.13 -34.21
C LYS A 208 -3.16 -16.88 -34.49
N GLU A 209 -2.82 -16.18 -35.55
CA GLU A 209 -3.51 -15.00 -36.07
C GLU A 209 -5.02 -15.13 -35.81
N MET A 210 -5.51 -14.35 -34.84
CA MET A 210 -6.94 -14.16 -34.68
C MET A 210 -7.39 -13.29 -35.84
N GLY A 211 -8.02 -13.93 -36.82
CA GLY A 211 -8.56 -13.26 -37.99
C GLY A 211 -9.52 -12.14 -37.60
N ASP A 212 -9.37 -11.02 -38.29
CA ASP A 212 -10.37 -10.01 -38.63
C ASP A 212 -11.67 -10.06 -37.81
N TYR A 213 -11.64 -9.52 -36.60
CA TYR A 213 -12.85 -9.06 -35.94
C TYR A 213 -13.20 -7.68 -36.51
N GLU A 214 -14.03 -7.66 -37.56
CA GLU A 214 -14.84 -6.47 -37.89
C GLU A 214 -15.79 -6.20 -36.72
N GLU A 215 -15.32 -5.40 -35.77
CA GLU A 215 -16.17 -4.88 -34.69
C GLU A 215 -17.07 -3.78 -35.27
N ALA A 216 -18.32 -4.14 -35.51
CA ALA A 216 -19.37 -3.21 -35.88
C ALA A 216 -19.59 -2.21 -34.74
N LEU A 217 -19.15 -0.97 -34.95
CA LEU A 217 -19.44 0.16 -34.08
C LEU A 217 -20.97 0.35 -34.01
N PRO A 218 -21.59 0.38 -32.81
CA PRO A 218 -22.97 0.82 -32.67
C PRO A 218 -23.05 2.31 -33.02
N ALA A 219 -24.01 2.63 -33.88
CA ALA A 219 -24.30 4.00 -34.28
C ALA A 219 -24.66 4.86 -33.06
N ASP A 220 -24.05 6.03 -32.98
CA ASP A 220 -24.41 7.09 -32.04
C ASP A 220 -25.88 7.48 -32.25
N ASP A 221 -26.75 7.09 -31.32
CA ASP A 221 -28.08 7.65 -31.21
C ASP A 221 -27.95 9.09 -30.67
N ASP A 222 -28.04 10.04 -31.61
CA ASP A 222 -28.22 11.48 -31.41
C ASP A 222 -29.52 11.77 -30.61
N GLU A 223 -29.50 11.55 -29.29
CA GLU A 223 -30.58 12.01 -28.41
C GLU A 223 -30.39 13.49 -28.04
N ASN A 224 -30.94 14.33 -28.92
CA ASN A 224 -31.98 15.30 -28.58
C ASN A 224 -31.70 16.20 -27.36
N ILE A 225 -30.85 17.23 -27.56
CA ILE A 225 -30.73 18.36 -26.63
C ILE A 225 -32.01 19.20 -26.73
N GLY A 226 -32.96 18.88 -25.84
CA GLY A 226 -34.17 19.65 -25.61
C GLY A 226 -33.88 21.11 -25.29
N SER A 227 -34.43 21.99 -26.11
CA SER A 227 -34.38 23.44 -25.97
C SER A 227 -34.95 23.90 -24.62
N ARG A 228 -34.15 24.61 -23.83
CA ARG A 228 -34.62 25.39 -22.68
C ARG A 228 -35.14 26.76 -23.15
N PRO A 229 -36.37 27.17 -22.81
CA PRO A 229 -36.82 28.54 -23.03
C PRO A 229 -36.24 29.48 -21.97
N ALA A 230 -35.79 30.65 -22.42
CA ALA A 230 -35.35 31.75 -21.57
C ALA A 230 -36.55 32.37 -20.82
N ARG A 231 -36.37 32.61 -19.52
CA ARG A 231 -37.11 33.62 -18.75
C ARG A 231 -36.17 34.27 -17.76
#